data_AF-A0A2M8PEM5-F1
#
_entry.id   AF-A0A2M8PEM5-F1
#
_cell.length_a   1.000
_cell.length_b   1.000
_cell.length_c   1.000
_cell.angle_alpha   90.00
_cell.angle_beta   90.00
_cell.angle_gamma   90.00
#
_symmetry.space_group_name_H-M   'P 1'
#
loop_
_entity.id
_entity.type
_entity.pdbx_description
1 polymer ?
#
loop_
_entity_poly.entity_id
_entity_poly.type
_entity_poly.pdbx_seq_one_letter_code
_entity_poly.pdbx_strand_id
1 'polypeptide(L)'
;MDAPSLRYASYHLHIASLLPHLQRANPSFQAQLALMRALDSALDLLESAPTFLHLTVAGGCAVLESYLRLRPEHLERLEAAVQGGQLHLNPFYALPEPAWHTPEGLIRNLLRGTASAAVFGGAMPVALCLGAAALPEWLPQVLRGFNLQAVLAESRPAQPLERLWQGDDGTHIPRATIHTLATPEALTKDLRDQIASACQSGHLLIACQWSEPMSAAAWRDRWSALVQRHRLDVVLHSTPTAFARAALINAALTPEHTPQVRSAQARPSPEALAKVERFLSDTFEPLIVFAALQGHAALPRQPQRLIAQLWQPIFDRTSEFLSTEAQKAAESALLGYLTDLQEQAARFAQEIGLRSAMNLAQQLAHVDEPRFRLSACKLPDDPMRSGVILRGRLESDQGAWIAIRPLRRFACCESISLAEAPSGGALAVAEDGTFRFYAEPRYLYTFWLHD
;
A
#
# COMPACT_ATOMS: atom_id res chain seq x y z
N MET A 1 15.96 17.48 32.87
CA MET A 1 14.90 16.55 32.43
C MET A 1 15.12 15.27 33.20
N ASP A 2 14.11 14.81 33.92
CA ASP A 2 14.18 13.56 34.67
C ASP A 2 14.40 12.39 33.70
N ALA A 3 15.11 11.36 34.16
CA ALA A 3 15.37 10.16 33.36
C ALA A 3 14.04 9.51 32.94
N PRO A 4 13.92 9.01 31.69
CA PRO A 4 12.72 8.33 31.24
C PRO A 4 12.40 7.12 32.14
N SER A 5 11.16 7.01 32.60
CA SER A 5 10.70 5.85 33.37
C SER A 5 10.60 4.64 32.45
N LEU A 6 11.44 3.63 32.67
CA LEU A 6 11.47 2.40 31.88
C LEU A 6 10.61 1.32 32.56
N ARG A 7 9.84 0.58 31.76
CA ARG A 7 8.99 -0.51 32.25
C ARG A 7 9.76 -1.81 32.49
N TYR A 8 10.85 -2.02 31.74
CA TYR A 8 11.61 -3.26 31.76
C TYR A 8 13.10 -2.98 31.98
N ALA A 9 13.80 -3.93 32.61
CA ALA A 9 15.24 -3.86 32.78
C ALA A 9 16.01 -4.14 31.47
N SER A 10 15.40 -4.89 30.56
CA SER A 10 15.93 -5.20 29.22
C SER A 10 14.79 -5.21 28.19
N TYR A 11 15.13 -4.97 26.93
CA TYR A 11 14.20 -4.93 25.80
C TYR A 11 14.71 -5.80 24.65
N HIS A 12 13.80 -6.23 23.79
CA HIS A 12 14.12 -6.89 22.52
C HIS A 12 14.23 -5.83 21.42
N LEU A 13 15.44 -5.59 20.93
CA LEU A 13 15.70 -4.62 19.85
C LEU A 13 15.65 -5.33 18.51
N HIS A 14 14.55 -5.14 17.78
CA HIS A 14 14.39 -5.61 16.41
C HIS A 14 15.04 -4.59 15.47
N ILE A 15 16.26 -4.90 15.01
CA ILE A 15 17.01 -4.08 14.05
C ILE A 15 16.66 -4.53 12.64
N ALA A 16 15.85 -3.75 11.94
CA ALA A 16 15.46 -3.99 10.55
C ALA A 16 16.33 -3.16 9.59
N SER A 17 17.01 -3.83 8.67
CA SER A 17 17.71 -3.16 7.56
C SER A 17 16.71 -2.80 6.47
N LEU A 18 16.53 -1.51 6.20
CA LEU A 18 15.59 -1.00 5.21
C LEU A 18 16.31 -0.47 3.99
N LEU A 19 16.09 -1.10 2.84
CA LEU A 19 16.41 -0.47 1.55
C LEU A 19 15.38 0.65 1.32
N PRO A 20 15.81 1.92 1.23
CA PRO A 20 14.89 3.03 1.07
C PRO A 20 14.27 3.03 -0.33
N HIS A 21 13.20 3.79 -0.48
CA HIS A 21 12.66 4.14 -1.79
C HIS A 21 13.43 5.32 -2.38
N LEU A 22 13.58 5.37 -3.71
CA LEU A 22 14.01 6.57 -4.41
C LEU A 22 12.86 7.58 -4.36
N GLN A 23 12.94 8.58 -3.47
CA GLN A 23 11.88 9.56 -3.22
C GLN A 23 11.56 10.52 -4.41
N ARG A 24 11.81 10.17 -5.67
CA ARG A 24 11.61 11.06 -6.83
C ARG A 24 11.09 10.29 -8.05
N ALA A 25 10.13 10.86 -8.79
CA ALA A 25 9.65 10.26 -10.05
C ALA A 25 10.72 10.26 -11.14
N ASN A 26 11.71 11.16 -11.03
CA ASN A 26 12.94 11.15 -11.82
C ASN A 26 14.16 11.22 -10.89
N PRO A 27 14.53 10.10 -10.26
CA PRO A 27 15.75 10.08 -9.48
C PRO A 27 16.92 10.38 -10.43
N SER A 28 17.87 11.21 -9.98
CA SER A 28 19.07 11.44 -10.77
C SER A 28 19.73 10.09 -11.08
N PHE A 29 20.40 9.99 -12.22
CA PHE A 29 21.16 8.79 -12.57
C PHE A 29 22.09 8.35 -11.42
N GLN A 30 22.65 9.31 -10.68
CA GLN A 30 23.45 9.06 -9.49
C GLN A 30 22.65 8.37 -8.36
N ALA A 31 21.43 8.81 -8.07
CA ALA A 31 20.58 8.21 -7.05
C ALA A 31 20.14 6.78 -7.46
N GLN A 32 19.80 6.59 -8.73
CA GLN A 32 19.50 5.26 -9.28
C GLN A 32 20.69 4.31 -9.10
N LEU A 33 21.89 4.74 -9.52
CA LEU A 33 23.10 3.96 -9.39
C LEU A 33 23.46 3.66 -7.92
N ALA A 34 23.23 4.61 -7.01
CA ALA A 34 23.45 4.41 -5.58
C ALA A 34 22.53 3.32 -5.01
N LEU A 35 21.23 3.39 -5.31
CA LEU A 35 20.27 2.37 -4.89
C LEU A 35 20.64 0.98 -5.45
N MET A 36 21.01 0.91 -6.73
CA MET A 36 21.43 -0.34 -7.34
C MET A 36 22.63 -0.96 -6.62
N ARG A 37 23.67 -0.16 -6.37
CA ARG A 37 24.87 -0.62 -5.66
C ARG A 37 24.56 -1.04 -4.22
N ALA A 38 23.63 -0.33 -3.56
CA ALA A 38 23.18 -0.69 -2.22
C ALA A 38 22.46 -2.04 -2.22
N LEU A 39 21.60 -2.31 -3.20
CA LEU A 39 20.92 -3.60 -3.35
C LEU A 39 21.89 -4.72 -3.75
N ASP A 40 22.80 -4.50 -4.70
CA ASP A 40 23.87 -5.45 -5.07
C ASP A 40 24.64 -5.90 -3.80
N SER A 41 25.12 -4.93 -3.04
CA SER A 41 25.86 -5.19 -1.80
C SER A 41 25.02 -5.88 -0.73
N ALA A 42 23.71 -5.59 -0.65
CA ALA A 42 22.85 -6.25 0.31
C ALA A 42 22.61 -7.72 -0.06
N LEU A 43 22.44 -8.04 -1.35
CA LEU A 43 22.32 -9.42 -1.83
C LEU A 43 23.60 -10.21 -1.55
N ASP A 44 24.76 -9.63 -1.84
CA ASP A 44 26.05 -10.26 -1.54
C ASP A 44 26.21 -10.52 -0.03
N LEU A 45 25.71 -9.65 0.84
CA LEU A 45 25.72 -9.85 2.28
C LEU A 45 24.75 -10.95 2.74
N LEU A 46 23.54 -11.01 2.17
CA LEU A 46 22.58 -12.08 2.48
C LEU A 46 23.14 -13.47 2.15
N GLU A 47 24.01 -13.56 1.14
CA GLU A 47 24.66 -14.80 0.72
C GLU A 47 25.94 -15.12 1.51
N SER A 48 26.73 -14.10 1.85
CA SER A 48 28.10 -14.30 2.39
C SER A 48 28.29 -13.98 3.87
N ALA A 49 27.37 -13.25 4.50
CA ALA A 49 27.51 -12.76 5.88
C ALA A 49 26.46 -13.41 6.81
N PRO A 50 26.85 -14.37 7.68
CA PRO A 50 25.93 -15.07 8.58
C PRO A 50 25.17 -14.18 9.58
N THR A 51 25.63 -12.95 9.79
CA THR A 51 25.01 -11.98 10.70
C THR A 51 24.11 -10.98 9.98
N PHE A 52 24.03 -11.00 8.64
CA PHE A 52 23.11 -10.18 7.84
C PHE A 52 22.01 -11.10 7.30
N LEU A 53 20.94 -11.24 8.08
CA LEU A 53 19.87 -12.20 7.86
C LEU A 53 18.73 -11.65 7.00
N HIS A 54 18.43 -10.36 7.14
CA HIS A 54 17.23 -9.77 6.58
C HIS A 54 17.45 -8.38 5.95
N LEU A 55 16.83 -8.16 4.80
CA LEU A 55 16.65 -6.85 4.18
C LEU A 55 15.17 -6.64 3.89
N THR A 56 14.64 -5.44 4.17
CA THR A 56 13.29 -5.05 3.78
C THR A 56 13.33 -3.96 2.72
N VAL A 57 12.67 -4.18 1.59
CA VAL A 57 12.49 -3.20 0.51
C VAL A 57 11.27 -2.34 0.83
N ALA A 58 11.50 -1.23 1.52
CA ALA A 58 10.42 -0.36 1.98
C ALA A 58 9.67 0.32 0.82
N GLY A 59 10.35 0.54 -0.31
CA GLY A 59 9.78 1.14 -1.51
C GLY A 59 8.84 0.26 -2.32
N GLY A 60 8.63 -1.00 -1.93
CA GLY A 60 7.77 -1.92 -2.66
C GLY A 60 8.39 -2.47 -3.94
N CYS A 61 7.58 -3.14 -4.74
CA CYS A 61 8.04 -3.84 -5.95
C CYS A 61 8.54 -2.90 -7.07
N ALA A 62 8.14 -1.62 -7.08
CA ALA A 62 8.63 -0.64 -8.03
C ALA A 62 10.17 -0.50 -7.99
N VAL A 63 10.77 -0.70 -6.81
CA VAL A 63 12.23 -0.72 -6.63
C VAL A 63 12.86 -1.91 -7.35
N LEU A 64 12.27 -3.10 -7.21
CA LEU A 64 12.78 -4.31 -7.86
C LEU A 64 12.58 -4.27 -9.38
N GLU A 65 11.44 -3.78 -9.85
CA GLU A 65 11.19 -3.59 -11.29
C GLU A 65 12.23 -2.63 -11.91
N SER A 66 12.51 -1.52 -11.23
CA SER A 66 13.52 -0.56 -11.69
C SER A 66 14.93 -1.16 -11.70
N TYR A 67 15.25 -1.97 -10.70
CA TYR A 67 16.53 -2.67 -10.60
C TYR A 67 16.70 -3.72 -11.72
N LEU A 68 15.68 -4.55 -11.96
CA LEU A 68 15.70 -5.62 -12.97
C LEU A 68 15.72 -5.10 -14.42
N ARG A 69 15.24 -3.87 -14.68
CA ARG A 69 15.43 -3.22 -15.98
C ARG A 69 16.92 -3.04 -16.33
N LEU A 70 17.78 -2.93 -15.32
CA LEU A 70 19.21 -2.68 -15.47
C LEU A 70 20.06 -3.92 -15.12
N ARG A 71 19.55 -4.81 -14.26
CA ARG A 71 20.19 -6.05 -13.78
C ARG A 71 19.26 -7.26 -13.96
N PRO A 72 18.80 -7.58 -15.17
CA PRO A 72 17.87 -8.70 -15.39
C PRO A 72 18.44 -10.04 -14.90
N GLU A 73 19.76 -10.19 -14.88
CA GLU A 73 20.49 -11.38 -14.42
C GLU A 73 20.35 -11.65 -12.91
N HIS A 74 19.78 -10.71 -12.13
CA HIS A 74 19.54 -10.88 -10.69
C HIS A 74 18.12 -11.37 -10.36
N LEU A 75 17.28 -11.68 -11.35
CA LEU A 75 15.91 -12.14 -11.13
C LEU A 75 15.85 -13.36 -10.20
N GLU A 76 16.61 -14.40 -10.51
CA GLU A 76 16.64 -15.64 -9.73
C GLU A 76 17.18 -15.42 -8.32
N ARG A 77 18.19 -14.54 -8.16
CA ARG A 77 18.73 -14.17 -6.83
C ARG A 77 17.67 -13.49 -5.96
N LEU A 78 16.89 -12.56 -6.55
CA LEU A 78 15.83 -11.87 -5.84
C LEU A 78 14.69 -12.82 -5.45
N GLU A 79 14.27 -13.68 -6.37
CA GLU A 79 13.24 -14.70 -6.10
C GLU A 79 13.68 -15.64 -4.96
N ALA A 80 14.91 -16.16 -5.03
CA ALA A 80 15.46 -17.01 -3.98
C ALA A 80 15.54 -16.31 -2.62
N ALA A 81 15.96 -15.04 -2.59
CA ALA A 81 16.06 -14.26 -1.35
C ALA A 81 14.68 -13.98 -0.73
N VAL A 82 13.65 -13.71 -1.55
CA VAL A 82 12.28 -13.48 -1.06
C VAL A 82 11.66 -14.80 -0.57
N GLN A 83 11.72 -15.87 -1.35
CA GLN A 83 11.21 -17.18 -0.95
C GLN A 83 11.94 -17.75 0.27
N GLY A 84 13.25 -17.49 0.39
CA GLY A 84 14.07 -17.86 1.54
C GLY A 84 13.82 -17.02 2.79
N GLY A 85 12.97 -15.99 2.74
CA GLY A 85 12.66 -15.12 3.89
C GLY A 85 13.80 -14.18 4.29
N GLN A 86 14.76 -13.95 3.38
CA GLN A 86 15.88 -13.05 3.56
C GLN A 86 15.55 -11.63 3.07
N LEU A 87 14.80 -11.52 1.96
CA LEU A 87 14.34 -10.26 1.38
C LEU A 87 12.82 -10.10 1.59
N HIS A 88 12.41 -8.96 2.15
CA HIS A 88 11.01 -8.69 2.51
C HIS A 88 10.46 -7.53 1.69
N LEU A 89 9.32 -7.71 1.04
CA LEU A 89 8.73 -6.70 0.16
C LEU A 89 7.53 -6.03 0.82
N ASN A 90 7.50 -4.69 0.84
CA ASN A 90 6.31 -3.92 1.25
C ASN A 90 5.14 -4.26 0.32
N PRO A 91 3.90 -4.49 0.82
CA PRO A 91 2.74 -4.82 -0.02
C PRO A 91 2.32 -3.72 -1.00
N PHE A 92 2.71 -2.47 -0.76
CA PHE A 92 2.52 -1.39 -1.72
C PHE A 92 3.41 -1.60 -2.95
N TYR A 93 2.92 -1.25 -4.14
CA TYR A 93 3.73 -1.22 -5.36
C TYR A 93 4.85 -0.18 -5.25
N ALA A 94 4.47 1.04 -4.89
CA ALA A 94 5.36 2.16 -4.59
C ALA A 94 4.94 2.74 -3.23
N LEU A 95 5.90 3.16 -2.40
CA LEU A 95 5.62 3.71 -1.08
C LEU A 95 4.74 4.97 -1.18
N PRO A 96 3.48 4.93 -0.70
CA PRO A 96 2.56 6.05 -0.87
C PRO A 96 2.63 7.04 0.28
N GLU A 97 2.20 8.27 0.04
CA GLU A 97 1.64 9.16 1.07
C GLU A 97 0.12 8.88 1.12
N PRO A 98 -0.38 8.07 2.06
CA PRO A 98 -1.75 7.55 1.97
C PRO A 98 -2.83 8.64 1.95
N ALA A 99 -2.57 9.78 2.61
CA ALA A 99 -3.49 10.92 2.64
C ALA A 99 -3.66 11.65 1.29
N TRP A 100 -2.74 11.46 0.34
CA TRP A 100 -2.84 12.06 -0.98
C TRP A 100 -3.66 11.23 -1.96
N HIS A 101 -3.96 9.98 -1.62
CA HIS A 101 -4.71 9.10 -2.50
C HIS A 101 -6.19 9.06 -2.14
N THR A 102 -7.01 8.84 -3.15
CA THR A 102 -8.35 8.29 -2.95
C THR A 102 -8.24 6.85 -2.42
N PRO A 103 -9.29 6.31 -1.75
CA PRO A 103 -9.30 4.90 -1.37
C PRO A 103 -9.03 3.98 -2.56
N GLU A 104 -9.61 4.29 -3.72
CA GLU A 104 -9.41 3.51 -4.94
C GLU A 104 -7.95 3.55 -5.43
N GLY A 105 -7.34 4.74 -5.48
CA GLY A 105 -5.94 4.90 -5.90
C GLY A 105 -4.98 4.09 -5.03
N LEU A 106 -5.21 4.06 -3.71
CA LEU A 106 -4.41 3.23 -2.81
C LEU A 106 -4.69 1.73 -2.97
N ILE A 107 -5.94 1.35 -3.21
CA ILE A 107 -6.30 -0.04 -3.54
C ILE A 107 -5.58 -0.48 -4.83
N ARG A 108 -5.48 0.38 -5.86
CA ARG A 108 -4.70 0.09 -7.08
C ARG A 108 -3.22 -0.10 -6.81
N ASN A 109 -2.65 0.73 -5.93
CA ASN A 109 -1.27 0.58 -5.50
C ASN A 109 -1.04 -0.79 -4.83
N LEU A 110 -1.96 -1.23 -3.95
CA LEU A 110 -1.87 -2.53 -3.27
C LEU A 110 -2.15 -3.73 -4.19
N LEU A 111 -3.15 -3.66 -5.09
CA LEU A 111 -3.43 -4.70 -6.09
C LEU A 111 -2.19 -4.97 -6.93
N ARG A 112 -1.58 -3.89 -7.44
CA ARG A 112 -0.34 -4.00 -8.21
C ARG A 112 0.83 -4.50 -7.37
N GLY A 113 1.00 -3.98 -6.16
CA GLY A 113 2.13 -4.32 -5.30
C GLY A 113 2.13 -5.78 -4.89
N THR A 114 0.96 -6.30 -4.50
CA THR A 114 0.78 -7.71 -4.14
C THR A 114 0.92 -8.64 -5.35
N ALA A 115 0.40 -8.26 -6.51
CA ALA A 115 0.57 -9.01 -7.76
C ALA A 115 2.05 -9.07 -8.21
N SER A 116 2.75 -7.93 -8.19
CA SER A 116 4.20 -7.89 -8.51
C SER A 116 5.02 -8.68 -7.49
N ALA A 117 4.68 -8.61 -6.20
CA ALA A 117 5.39 -9.35 -5.16
C ALA A 117 5.20 -10.87 -5.28
N ALA A 118 4.04 -11.33 -5.74
CA ALA A 118 3.74 -12.75 -5.92
C ALA A 118 4.72 -13.45 -6.88
N VAL A 119 5.27 -12.72 -7.87
CA VAL A 119 6.31 -13.23 -8.78
C VAL A 119 7.58 -13.64 -8.03
N PHE A 120 7.90 -13.00 -6.91
CA PHE A 120 9.11 -13.27 -6.13
C PHE A 120 8.86 -14.21 -4.94
N GLY A 121 7.60 -14.54 -4.60
CA GLY A 121 7.24 -15.30 -3.40
C GLY A 121 6.30 -14.59 -2.42
N GLY A 122 5.89 -13.35 -2.73
CA GLY A 122 4.86 -12.62 -1.98
C GLY A 122 5.37 -11.42 -1.20
N ALA A 123 4.43 -10.57 -0.78
CA ALA A 123 4.70 -9.43 0.09
C ALA A 123 4.60 -9.79 1.56
N MET A 124 5.22 -8.99 2.43
CA MET A 124 5.05 -9.14 3.87
C MET A 124 3.61 -8.81 4.31
N PRO A 125 3.08 -9.45 5.38
CA PRO A 125 1.71 -9.23 5.84
C PRO A 125 1.56 -7.95 6.68
N VAL A 126 2.48 -6.99 6.54
CA VAL A 126 2.56 -5.75 7.33
C VAL A 126 2.78 -4.58 6.39
N ALA A 127 2.01 -3.51 6.54
CA ALA A 127 2.20 -2.29 5.76
C ALA A 127 3.26 -1.39 6.40
N LEU A 128 4.25 -0.95 5.63
CA LEU A 128 5.10 0.18 6.02
C LEU A 128 4.58 1.48 5.39
N CYS A 129 4.22 2.44 6.23
CA CYS A 129 3.85 3.80 5.83
C CYS A 129 4.91 4.79 6.36
N LEU A 130 6.11 4.74 5.79
CA LEU A 130 7.25 5.58 6.18
C LEU A 130 7.11 6.99 5.58
N GLY A 131 7.48 8.02 6.34
CA GLY A 131 7.40 9.41 5.88
C GLY A 131 5.99 9.96 5.72
N ALA A 132 4.95 9.18 6.01
CA ALA A 132 3.56 9.59 5.85
C ALA A 132 3.19 10.72 6.82
N ALA A 133 2.78 11.87 6.30
CA ALA A 133 2.34 13.02 7.07
C ALA A 133 1.01 12.76 7.81
N ALA A 134 0.13 11.99 7.18
CA ALA A 134 -1.14 11.57 7.75
C ALA A 134 -1.57 10.20 7.23
N LEU A 135 -2.29 9.45 8.08
CA LEU A 135 -2.91 8.19 7.70
C LEU A 135 -4.43 8.40 7.68
N PRO A 136 -5.12 8.23 6.54
CA PRO A 136 -6.57 8.44 6.45
C PRO A 136 -7.39 7.48 7.31
N GLU A 137 -8.56 7.93 7.76
CA GLU A 137 -9.46 7.15 8.61
C GLU A 137 -10.03 5.88 7.93
N TRP A 138 -10.09 5.83 6.61
CA TRP A 138 -10.55 4.66 5.85
C TRP A 138 -9.47 3.60 5.62
N LEU A 139 -8.20 3.92 5.91
CA LEU A 139 -7.07 3.05 5.61
C LEU A 139 -7.08 1.72 6.39
N PRO A 140 -7.52 1.63 7.66
CA PRO A 140 -7.65 0.35 8.37
C PRO A 140 -8.46 -0.68 7.59
N GLN A 141 -9.61 -0.27 7.03
CA GLN A 141 -10.45 -1.14 6.21
C GLN A 141 -9.71 -1.60 4.96
N VAL A 142 -9.05 -0.68 4.25
CA VAL A 142 -8.28 -1.01 3.05
C VAL A 142 -7.22 -2.04 3.36
N LEU A 143 -6.40 -1.82 4.39
CA LEU A 143 -5.31 -2.74 4.73
C LEU A 143 -5.83 -4.13 5.16
N ARG A 144 -6.92 -4.19 5.93
CA ARG A 144 -7.57 -5.46 6.26
C ARG A 144 -8.13 -6.18 5.04
N GLY A 145 -8.67 -5.45 4.06
CA GLY A 145 -9.14 -6.02 2.80
C GLY A 145 -8.06 -6.69 1.95
N PHE A 146 -6.79 -6.43 2.24
CA PHE A 146 -5.61 -7.12 1.68
C PHE A 146 -4.98 -8.14 2.65
N ASN A 147 -5.71 -8.54 3.69
CA ASN A 147 -5.25 -9.47 4.73
C ASN A 147 -3.98 -9.00 5.48
N LEU A 148 -3.73 -7.68 5.51
CA LEU A 148 -2.62 -7.13 6.26
C LEU A 148 -2.94 -7.16 7.76
N GLN A 149 -1.92 -7.54 8.55
CA GLN A 149 -2.06 -7.85 9.96
C GLN A 149 -1.73 -6.65 10.85
N ALA A 150 -0.87 -5.74 10.37
CA ALA A 150 -0.45 -4.57 11.12
C ALA A 150 0.02 -3.44 10.20
N VAL A 151 0.15 -2.25 10.78
CA VAL A 151 0.70 -1.05 10.14
C VAL A 151 1.86 -0.52 10.96
N LEU A 152 2.98 -0.26 10.30
CA LEU A 152 4.14 0.36 10.91
C LEU A 152 4.34 1.73 10.27
N ALA A 153 4.28 2.75 11.10
CA ALA A 153 4.38 4.15 10.68
C ALA A 153 5.17 4.93 11.71
N GLU A 154 5.84 5.99 11.26
CA GLU A 154 6.54 6.89 12.17
C GLU A 154 5.53 7.58 13.09
N SER A 155 5.92 7.83 14.35
CA SER A 155 5.01 8.41 15.34
C SER A 155 5.25 9.89 15.52
N ARG A 156 4.17 10.57 15.91
CA ARG A 156 4.27 11.87 16.56
C ARG A 156 4.78 11.69 18.00
N PRO A 157 5.44 12.69 18.58
CA PRO A 157 5.93 12.64 19.95
C PRO A 157 4.82 12.31 20.95
N ALA A 158 5.19 11.70 22.09
CA ALA A 158 4.32 11.44 23.25
C ALA A 158 3.10 10.53 23.00
N GLN A 159 3.15 9.65 22.01
CA GLN A 159 2.14 8.60 21.79
C GLN A 159 2.71 7.23 22.16
N PRO A 160 1.89 6.29 22.69
CA PRO A 160 2.33 4.91 22.88
C PRO A 160 2.83 4.31 21.58
N LEU A 161 3.89 3.48 21.63
CA LEU A 161 4.45 2.89 20.42
C LEU A 161 3.46 1.93 19.78
N GLU A 162 2.90 1.01 20.56
CA GLU A 162 1.91 0.00 20.14
C GLU A 162 0.48 0.44 20.45
N ARG A 163 -0.40 0.36 19.44
CA ARG A 163 -1.78 0.86 19.48
C ARG A 163 -2.71 -0.04 18.66
N LEU A 164 -4.01 0.05 18.95
CA LEU A 164 -5.03 -0.45 18.05
C LEU A 164 -5.64 0.73 17.29
N TRP A 165 -5.56 0.70 15.97
CA TRP A 165 -6.04 1.77 15.13
C TRP A 165 -7.42 1.43 14.58
N GLN A 166 -8.39 2.29 14.89
CA GLN A 166 -9.78 2.18 14.41
C GLN A 166 -10.02 3.11 13.21
N GLY A 167 -10.60 2.55 12.16
CA GLY A 167 -11.07 3.28 10.99
C GLY A 167 -12.44 3.94 11.20
N ASP A 168 -12.85 4.78 10.24
CA ASP A 168 -14.15 5.46 10.28
C ASP A 168 -15.35 4.54 10.01
N ASP A 169 -15.12 3.38 9.44
CA ASP A 169 -16.07 2.27 9.31
C ASP A 169 -16.12 1.35 10.54
N GLY A 170 -15.26 1.60 11.55
CA GLY A 170 -15.11 0.76 12.73
C GLY A 170 -14.13 -0.41 12.56
N THR A 171 -13.48 -0.58 11.41
CA THR A 171 -12.45 -1.62 11.23
C THR A 171 -11.24 -1.34 12.14
N HIS A 172 -10.69 -2.38 12.78
CA HIS A 172 -9.52 -2.26 13.64
C HIS A 172 -8.29 -2.96 13.05
N ILE A 173 -7.12 -2.31 13.10
CA ILE A 173 -5.83 -2.88 12.74
C ILE A 173 -4.74 -2.49 13.76
N PRO A 174 -3.91 -3.43 14.24
CA PRO A 174 -2.76 -3.10 15.05
C PRO A 174 -1.83 -2.11 14.34
N ARG A 175 -1.38 -1.11 15.07
CA ARG A 175 -0.43 -0.12 14.59
C ARG A 175 0.73 0.00 15.56
N ALA A 176 1.94 0.06 15.03
CA ALA A 176 3.11 0.35 15.85
C ALA A 176 4.02 1.40 15.23
N THR A 177 4.84 1.97 16.09
CA THR A 177 5.86 2.95 15.70
C THR A 177 7.10 2.27 15.18
N ILE A 178 7.55 2.70 14.01
CA ILE A 178 8.87 2.38 13.47
C ILE A 178 9.78 3.59 13.64
N HIS A 179 10.99 3.37 14.17
CA HIS A 179 11.99 4.41 14.35
C HIS A 179 13.08 4.30 13.29
N THR A 180 13.07 5.22 12.33
CA THR A 180 14.04 5.21 11.24
C THR A 180 15.34 5.92 11.66
N LEU A 181 16.47 5.26 11.47
CA LEU A 181 17.81 5.78 11.70
C LEU A 181 18.64 5.68 10.42
N ALA A 182 19.54 6.64 10.21
CA ALA A 182 20.46 6.61 9.07
C ALA A 182 21.40 5.40 9.15
N THR A 183 21.92 5.09 10.34
CA THR A 183 22.78 3.92 10.57
C THR A 183 22.49 3.31 11.94
N PRO A 184 22.87 2.03 12.17
CA PRO A 184 22.71 1.40 13.47
C PRO A 184 23.44 2.13 14.61
N GLU A 185 24.57 2.78 14.32
CA GLU A 185 25.36 3.50 15.32
C GLU A 185 24.64 4.72 15.89
N ALA A 186 23.63 5.25 15.19
CA ALA A 186 22.80 6.34 15.70
C ALA A 186 21.94 5.92 16.91
N LEU A 187 21.75 4.61 17.13
CA LEU A 187 21.06 4.10 18.31
C LEU A 187 21.99 4.19 19.54
N THR A 188 21.99 5.34 20.19
CA THR A 188 22.63 5.54 21.50
C THR A 188 21.78 4.94 22.62
N LYS A 189 22.37 4.78 23.82
CA LYS A 189 21.63 4.35 25.00
C LYS A 189 20.49 5.33 25.32
N ASP A 190 20.76 6.63 25.30
CA ASP A 190 19.78 7.66 25.62
C ASP A 190 18.61 7.67 24.63
N LEU A 191 18.89 7.53 23.33
CA LEU A 191 17.84 7.43 22.32
C LEU A 191 17.01 6.16 22.50
N ARG A 192 17.68 5.03 22.77
CA ARG A 192 17.01 3.76 23.09
C ARG A 192 16.09 3.93 24.30
N ASP A 193 16.57 4.54 25.40
CA ASP A 193 15.77 4.72 26.63
C ASP A 193 14.60 5.70 26.42
N GLN A 194 14.80 6.73 25.59
CA GLN A 194 13.73 7.63 25.18
C GLN A 194 12.63 6.88 24.42
N ILE A 195 13.00 6.04 23.45
CA ILE A 195 12.04 5.22 22.69
C ILE A 195 11.33 4.24 23.64
N ALA A 196 12.11 3.54 24.47
CA ALA A 196 11.63 2.52 25.40
C ALA A 196 10.61 3.05 26.43
N SER A 197 10.66 4.34 26.76
CA SER A 197 9.73 4.98 27.69
C SER A 197 8.25 4.92 27.24
N ALA A 198 8.01 4.85 25.92
CA ALA A 198 6.67 4.76 25.33
C ALA A 198 6.28 3.33 24.91
N CYS A 199 7.16 2.35 25.11
CA CYS A 199 6.95 0.96 24.73
C CYS A 199 6.18 0.20 25.80
N GLN A 200 5.19 -0.58 25.38
CA GLN A 200 4.40 -1.44 26.25
C GLN A 200 4.86 -2.90 26.22
N SER A 201 5.26 -3.38 25.04
CA SER A 201 5.50 -4.82 24.81
C SER A 201 6.88 -5.32 25.28
N GLY A 202 7.83 -4.41 25.50
CA GLY A 202 9.25 -4.77 25.69
C GLY A 202 9.99 -5.01 24.36
N HIS A 203 9.31 -4.88 23.21
CA HIS A 203 9.89 -4.98 21.88
C HIS A 203 9.99 -3.61 21.23
N LEU A 204 11.17 -3.26 20.71
CA LEU A 204 11.41 -2.01 19.98
C LEU A 204 11.76 -2.31 18.53
N LEU A 205 11.11 -1.62 17.59
CA LEU A 205 11.46 -1.69 16.17
C LEU A 205 12.32 -0.50 15.76
N ILE A 206 13.57 -0.80 15.41
CA ILE A 206 14.54 0.18 14.90
C ILE A 206 14.86 -0.16 13.46
N ALA A 207 14.52 0.75 12.55
CA ALA A 207 14.77 0.62 11.13
C ALA A 207 16.03 1.38 10.74
N CYS A 208 17.07 0.68 10.28
CA CYS A 208 18.30 1.30 9.82
C CYS A 208 18.31 1.38 8.29
N GLN A 209 18.53 2.55 7.74
CA GLN A 209 18.61 2.74 6.29
C GLN A 209 19.82 2.01 5.70
N TRP A 210 19.61 1.39 4.55
CA TRP A 210 20.62 0.74 3.75
C TRP A 210 20.86 1.55 2.47
N SER A 211 21.76 2.52 2.54
CA SER A 211 22.01 3.48 1.44
C SER A 211 23.36 3.32 0.77
N GLU A 212 24.31 2.64 1.40
CA GLU A 212 25.69 2.54 0.92
C GLU A 212 26.18 1.09 0.87
N PRO A 213 26.98 0.72 -0.14
CA PRO A 213 27.61 -0.59 -0.20
C PRO A 213 28.50 -0.86 1.03
N MET A 214 28.49 -2.10 1.50
CA MET A 214 29.22 -2.52 2.70
C MET A 214 29.75 -3.94 2.55
N SER A 215 31.00 -4.16 2.97
CA SER A 215 31.60 -5.50 3.00
C SER A 215 31.10 -6.31 4.20
N ALA A 216 31.20 -7.64 4.13
CA ALA A 216 30.85 -8.53 5.23
C ALA A 216 31.66 -8.26 6.51
N ALA A 217 32.93 -7.86 6.36
CA ALA A 217 33.78 -7.48 7.50
C ALA A 217 33.28 -6.19 8.17
N ALA A 218 32.99 -5.16 7.37
CA ALA A 218 32.47 -3.90 7.89
C ALA A 218 31.10 -4.08 8.57
N TRP A 219 30.23 -4.91 8.00
CA TRP A 219 28.97 -5.28 8.66
C TRP A 219 29.21 -5.99 9.99
N ARG A 220 30.13 -6.96 10.04
CA ARG A 220 30.44 -7.71 11.27
C ARG A 220 30.92 -6.79 12.38
N ASP A 221 31.81 -5.85 12.07
CA ASP A 221 32.34 -4.89 13.04
C ASP A 221 31.23 -3.96 13.54
N ARG A 222 30.42 -3.41 12.62
CA ARG A 222 29.25 -2.57 12.94
C ARG A 222 28.23 -3.30 13.81
N TRP A 223 27.90 -4.53 13.45
CA TRP A 223 26.96 -5.37 14.18
C TRP A 223 27.48 -5.69 15.58
N SER A 224 28.76 -6.10 15.69
CA SER A 224 29.40 -6.40 16.97
C SER A 224 29.43 -5.18 17.88
N ALA A 225 29.72 -3.99 17.35
CA ALA A 225 29.70 -2.74 18.11
C ALA A 225 28.30 -2.39 18.63
N LEU A 226 27.26 -2.60 17.81
CA LEU A 226 25.87 -2.38 18.22
C LEU A 226 25.47 -3.32 19.37
N VAL A 227 25.75 -4.63 19.22
CA VAL A 227 25.47 -5.64 20.24
C VAL A 227 26.19 -5.33 21.55
N GLN A 228 27.47 -4.95 21.48
CA GLN A 228 28.25 -4.58 22.68
C GLN A 228 27.70 -3.33 23.37
N ARG A 229 27.25 -2.33 22.60
CA ARG A 229 26.66 -1.10 23.15
C ARG A 229 25.37 -1.38 23.91
N HIS A 230 24.53 -2.26 23.38
CA HIS A 230 23.24 -2.65 23.95
C HIS A 230 23.29 -4.05 24.58
N ARG A 231 24.41 -4.42 25.22
CA ARG A 231 24.64 -5.76 25.79
C ARG A 231 23.68 -6.20 26.90
N LEU A 232 22.91 -5.26 27.45
CA LEU A 232 21.85 -5.56 28.43
C LEU A 232 20.52 -5.92 27.75
N ASP A 233 20.42 -5.67 26.45
CA ASP A 233 19.25 -5.97 25.62
C ASP A 233 19.47 -7.19 24.74
N VAL A 234 18.36 -7.72 24.23
CA VAL A 234 18.38 -8.75 23.20
C VAL A 234 18.37 -8.07 21.84
N VAL A 235 19.53 -7.98 21.19
CA VAL A 235 19.69 -7.34 19.88
C VAL A 235 19.52 -8.37 18.76
N LEU A 236 18.52 -8.18 17.90
CA LEU A 236 18.15 -9.09 16.83
C LEU A 236 18.25 -8.39 15.48
N HIS A 237 18.95 -8.99 14.51
CA HIS A 237 18.76 -8.59 13.11
C HIS A 237 17.44 -9.21 12.67
N SER A 238 16.42 -8.38 12.51
CA SER A 238 15.02 -8.78 12.49
C SER A 238 14.27 -8.12 11.33
N THR A 239 13.01 -8.51 11.16
CA THR A 239 12.11 -7.95 10.17
C THR A 239 10.98 -7.17 10.83
N PRO A 240 10.32 -6.25 10.09
CA PRO A 240 9.09 -5.61 10.54
C PRO A 240 7.98 -6.63 10.85
N THR A 241 7.90 -7.72 10.08
CA THR A 241 6.96 -8.83 10.31
C THR A 241 7.22 -9.56 11.62
N ALA A 242 8.49 -9.88 11.93
CA ALA A 242 8.85 -10.56 13.16
C ALA A 242 8.56 -9.69 14.39
N PHE A 243 8.83 -8.38 14.30
CA PHE A 243 8.43 -7.43 15.31
C PHE A 243 6.90 -7.38 15.48
N ALA A 244 6.15 -7.23 14.39
CA ALA A 244 4.68 -7.15 14.45
C ALA A 244 4.08 -8.40 15.11
N ARG A 245 4.61 -9.59 14.78
CA ARG A 245 4.21 -10.84 15.45
C ARG A 245 4.56 -10.83 16.93
N ALA A 246 5.77 -10.42 17.32
CA ALA A 246 6.18 -10.42 18.72
C ALA A 246 5.42 -9.38 19.57
N ALA A 247 5.27 -8.16 19.05
CA ALA A 247 4.79 -7.01 19.80
C ALA A 247 3.26 -6.78 19.71
N LEU A 248 2.62 -7.22 18.62
CA LEU A 248 1.24 -6.83 18.30
C LEU A 248 0.24 -7.98 18.34
N ILE A 249 0.66 -9.22 18.58
CA ILE A 249 -0.27 -10.34 18.84
C ILE A 249 -1.20 -9.98 20.00
N ASN A 250 -0.65 -9.45 21.10
CA ASN A 250 -1.46 -9.06 22.27
C ASN A 250 -2.38 -7.89 21.96
N ALA A 251 -1.95 -6.93 21.13
CA ALA A 251 -2.79 -5.80 20.72
C ALA A 251 -4.06 -6.25 19.99
N ALA A 252 -3.98 -7.36 19.24
CA ALA A 252 -5.13 -7.95 18.57
C ALA A 252 -5.99 -8.82 19.50
N LEU A 253 -5.39 -9.47 20.51
CA LEU A 253 -6.07 -10.40 21.42
C LEU A 253 -6.73 -9.72 22.63
N THR A 254 -6.17 -8.61 23.10
CA THR A 254 -6.66 -7.83 24.26
C THR A 254 -6.88 -6.37 23.87
N PRO A 255 -7.86 -6.08 22.99
CA PRO A 255 -8.13 -4.74 22.49
C PRO A 255 -8.53 -3.76 23.61
N GLU A 256 -9.15 -4.24 24.69
CA GLU A 256 -9.56 -3.46 25.86
C GLU A 256 -8.37 -2.92 26.68
N HIS A 257 -7.20 -3.56 26.59
CA HIS A 257 -5.98 -3.15 27.27
C HIS A 257 -5.01 -2.38 26.36
N THR A 258 -5.34 -2.24 25.07
CA THR A 258 -4.49 -1.61 24.07
C THR A 258 -4.93 -0.17 23.82
N PRO A 259 -4.03 0.83 23.85
CA PRO A 259 -4.38 2.20 23.54
C PRO A 259 -5.01 2.31 22.16
N GLN A 260 -6.26 2.77 22.13
CA GLN A 260 -7.01 2.99 20.90
C GLN A 260 -6.60 4.33 20.28
N VAL A 261 -6.42 4.34 18.96
CA VAL A 261 -6.17 5.57 18.21
C VAL A 261 -7.12 5.66 17.03
N ARG A 262 -7.55 6.88 16.71
CA ARG A 262 -8.22 7.22 15.45
C ARG A 262 -7.36 8.21 14.71
N SER A 263 -7.48 8.22 13.39
CA SER A 263 -6.82 9.24 12.59
C SER A 263 -7.46 10.60 12.85
N ALA A 264 -6.64 11.64 12.89
CA ALA A 264 -7.15 13.00 12.69
C ALA A 264 -7.61 13.14 11.22
N GLN A 265 -8.52 14.07 10.94
CA GLN A 265 -8.87 14.40 9.56
C GLN A 265 -7.60 14.66 8.75
N ALA A 266 -7.42 13.88 7.68
CA ALA A 266 -6.27 14.00 6.81
C ALA A 266 -6.33 15.35 6.06
N ARG A 267 -5.17 15.89 5.69
CA ARG A 267 -5.15 16.96 4.69
C ARG A 267 -5.77 16.41 3.40
N PRO A 268 -6.58 17.21 2.68
CA PRO A 268 -7.13 16.76 1.40
C PRO A 268 -6.01 16.45 0.42
N SER A 269 -6.25 15.45 -0.44
CA SER A 269 -5.38 15.15 -1.58
C SER A 269 -5.05 16.41 -2.37
N PRO A 270 -3.83 16.52 -2.93
CA PRO A 270 -3.55 17.48 -3.99
C PRO A 270 -4.63 17.39 -5.07
N GLU A 271 -5.17 18.53 -5.50
CA GLU A 271 -6.35 18.57 -6.35
C GLU A 271 -6.10 17.90 -7.71
N ALA A 272 -4.92 18.12 -8.30
CA ALA A 272 -4.52 17.50 -9.57
C ALA A 272 -4.48 15.97 -9.48
N LEU A 273 -3.91 15.42 -8.40
CA LEU A 273 -3.82 13.99 -8.17
C LEU A 273 -5.22 13.35 -8.05
N ALA A 274 -6.08 13.93 -7.21
CA ALA A 274 -7.45 13.46 -7.04
C ALA A 274 -8.25 13.50 -8.35
N LYS A 275 -8.05 14.52 -9.19
CA LYS A 275 -8.71 14.61 -10.51
C LYS A 275 -8.27 13.49 -11.45
N VAL A 276 -6.98 13.18 -11.50
CA VAL A 276 -6.46 12.09 -12.35
C VAL A 276 -6.98 10.74 -11.87
N GLU A 277 -6.89 10.45 -10.57
CA GLU A 277 -7.38 9.18 -10.01
C GLU A 277 -8.86 8.96 -10.30
N ARG A 278 -9.70 9.99 -10.04
CA ARG A 278 -11.14 9.93 -10.33
C ARG A 278 -11.41 9.79 -11.82
N PHE A 279 -10.65 10.45 -12.68
CA PHE A 279 -10.83 10.30 -14.13
C PHE A 279 -10.56 8.87 -14.59
N LEU A 280 -9.49 8.24 -14.08
CA LEU A 280 -9.21 6.83 -14.39
C LEU A 280 -10.31 5.90 -13.86
N SER A 281 -10.73 6.07 -12.61
CA SER A 281 -11.70 5.19 -11.96
C SER A 281 -13.14 5.37 -12.45
N ASP A 282 -13.55 6.60 -12.71
CA ASP A 282 -14.95 6.96 -12.97
C ASP A 282 -15.27 7.07 -14.46
N THR A 283 -14.24 7.23 -15.30
CA THR A 283 -14.39 7.44 -16.75
C THR A 283 -13.56 6.46 -17.58
N PHE A 284 -12.24 6.43 -17.43
CA PHE A 284 -11.37 5.68 -18.36
C PHE A 284 -11.56 4.17 -18.24
N GLU A 285 -11.52 3.61 -17.04
CA GLU A 285 -11.75 2.17 -16.85
C GLU A 285 -13.18 1.72 -17.22
N PRO A 286 -14.24 2.46 -16.83
CA PRO A 286 -15.58 2.21 -17.31
C PRO A 286 -15.70 2.19 -18.84
N LEU A 287 -14.92 2.99 -19.58
CA LEU A 287 -14.91 2.94 -21.06
C LEU A 287 -14.43 1.59 -21.56
N ILE A 288 -13.37 1.05 -20.95
CA ILE A 288 -12.85 -0.28 -21.27
C ILE A 288 -13.87 -1.36 -20.90
N VAL A 289 -14.55 -1.24 -19.76
CA VAL A 289 -15.65 -2.14 -19.37
C VAL A 289 -16.78 -2.10 -20.40
N PHE A 290 -17.25 -0.92 -20.79
CA PHE A 290 -18.30 -0.78 -21.79
C PHE A 290 -17.90 -1.46 -23.11
N ALA A 291 -16.71 -1.19 -23.62
CA ALA A 291 -16.20 -1.79 -24.85
C ALA A 291 -16.12 -3.32 -24.74
N ALA A 292 -15.67 -3.85 -23.59
CA ALA A 292 -15.57 -5.29 -23.34
C ALA A 292 -16.94 -5.96 -23.28
N LEU A 293 -17.92 -5.37 -22.59
CA LEU A 293 -19.28 -5.91 -22.50
C LEU A 293 -20.01 -5.94 -23.84
N GLN A 294 -19.67 -5.04 -24.76
CA GLN A 294 -20.22 -5.01 -26.11
C GLN A 294 -19.44 -5.87 -27.12
N GLY A 295 -18.34 -6.50 -26.70
CA GLY A 295 -17.47 -7.27 -27.60
C GLY A 295 -16.85 -6.43 -28.72
N HIS A 296 -16.53 -5.16 -28.45
CA HIS A 296 -16.07 -4.23 -29.47
C HIS A 296 -14.69 -4.62 -30.02
N ALA A 297 -14.51 -4.59 -31.35
CA ALA A 297 -13.25 -4.97 -31.99
C ALA A 297 -12.05 -4.06 -31.61
N ALA A 298 -12.35 -2.83 -31.17
CA ALA A 298 -11.36 -1.85 -30.70
C ALA A 298 -10.83 -2.15 -29.28
N LEU A 299 -11.38 -3.15 -28.57
CA LEU A 299 -10.90 -3.50 -27.24
C LEU A 299 -9.41 -3.91 -27.29
N PRO A 300 -8.56 -3.31 -26.45
CA PRO A 300 -7.17 -3.74 -26.35
C PRO A 300 -7.07 -5.23 -26.03
N ARG A 301 -6.13 -5.94 -26.66
CA ARG A 301 -5.93 -7.39 -26.40
C ARG A 301 -5.60 -7.71 -24.94
N GLN A 302 -4.97 -6.77 -24.24
CA GLN A 302 -4.54 -6.90 -22.84
C GLN A 302 -4.95 -5.64 -22.06
N PRO A 303 -6.25 -5.46 -21.78
CA PRO A 303 -6.76 -4.23 -21.19
C PRO A 303 -6.17 -3.98 -19.80
N GLN A 304 -5.96 -5.02 -18.98
CA GLN A 304 -5.36 -4.88 -17.65
C GLN A 304 -3.93 -4.30 -17.72
N ARG A 305 -3.12 -4.67 -18.71
CA ARG A 305 -1.78 -4.12 -18.89
C ARG A 305 -1.81 -2.65 -19.28
N LEU A 306 -2.75 -2.26 -20.14
CA LEU A 306 -2.96 -0.85 -20.48
C LEU A 306 -3.33 -0.06 -19.21
N ILE A 307 -4.31 -0.52 -18.45
CA ILE A 307 -4.74 0.15 -17.21
C ILE A 307 -3.57 0.25 -16.21
N ALA A 308 -2.79 -0.82 -16.01
CA ALA A 308 -1.62 -0.78 -15.14
C ALA A 308 -0.59 0.27 -15.58
N GLN A 309 -0.40 0.47 -16.90
CA GLN A 309 0.46 1.53 -17.44
C GLN A 309 -0.12 2.93 -17.22
N LEU A 310 -1.44 3.10 -17.26
CA LEU A 310 -2.09 4.40 -17.01
C LEU A 310 -2.04 4.81 -15.52
N TRP A 311 -2.04 3.83 -14.61
CA TRP A 311 -1.86 4.12 -13.18
C TRP A 311 -0.38 4.37 -12.79
N GLN A 312 0.59 3.90 -13.59
CA GLN A 312 2.02 4.06 -13.28
C GLN A 312 2.44 5.51 -12.98
N PRO A 313 2.11 6.53 -13.80
CA PRO A 313 2.60 7.88 -13.58
C PRO A 313 2.11 8.50 -12.27
N ILE A 314 0.99 8.00 -11.73
CA ILE A 314 0.45 8.42 -10.44
C ILE A 314 1.36 7.92 -9.32
N PHE A 315 1.75 6.65 -9.36
CA PHE A 315 2.60 6.03 -8.35
C PHE A 315 4.04 6.53 -8.36
N ASP A 316 4.56 6.90 -9.54
CA ASP A 316 5.93 7.44 -9.64
C ASP A 316 6.03 8.85 -9.02
N ARG A 317 4.95 9.63 -9.08
CA ARG A 317 4.95 11.06 -8.70
C ARG A 317 4.57 11.33 -7.25
N THR A 318 4.06 10.34 -6.52
CA THR A 318 3.60 10.51 -5.14
C THR A 318 4.71 10.84 -4.16
N SER A 319 5.97 10.64 -4.51
CA SER A 319 7.10 11.06 -3.69
C SER A 319 7.55 12.51 -3.96
N GLU A 320 7.04 13.17 -5.01
CA GLU A 320 7.52 14.48 -5.45
C GLU A 320 6.92 15.66 -4.67
N PHE A 321 5.81 15.47 -3.96
CA PHE A 321 5.19 16.58 -3.22
C PHE A 321 5.79 16.81 -1.82
N LEU A 322 7.00 16.30 -1.56
CA LEU A 322 7.73 16.51 -0.30
C LEU A 322 8.34 17.93 -0.20
N SER A 323 8.48 18.67 -1.31
CA SER A 323 8.91 20.08 -1.31
C SER A 323 7.97 20.98 -2.13
N THR A 324 7.85 22.25 -1.76
CA THR A 324 6.87 23.19 -2.33
C THR A 324 7.06 23.48 -3.82
N GLU A 325 8.30 23.47 -4.30
CA GLU A 325 8.62 23.72 -5.71
C GLU A 325 8.42 22.46 -6.56
N ALA A 326 8.87 21.30 -6.06
CA ALA A 326 8.64 20.02 -6.73
C ALA A 326 7.15 19.67 -6.78
N GLN A 327 6.39 20.01 -5.74
CA GLN A 327 4.93 19.88 -5.70
C GLN A 327 4.26 20.61 -6.87
N LYS A 328 4.59 21.88 -7.11
CA LYS A 328 3.97 22.65 -8.21
C LYS A 328 4.27 22.05 -9.58
N ALA A 329 5.50 21.58 -9.79
CA ALA A 329 5.89 20.92 -11.02
C ALA A 329 5.15 19.58 -11.22
N ALA A 330 5.03 18.78 -10.16
CA ALA A 330 4.28 17.52 -10.17
C ALA A 330 2.79 17.75 -10.47
N GLU A 331 2.16 18.74 -9.83
CA GLU A 331 0.77 19.11 -10.08
C GLU A 331 0.54 19.55 -11.53
N SER A 332 1.40 20.42 -12.06
CA SER A 332 1.32 20.87 -13.45
C SER A 332 1.42 19.70 -14.44
N ALA A 333 2.36 18.79 -14.22
CA ALA A 333 2.53 17.63 -15.07
C ALA A 333 1.38 16.61 -14.96
N LEU A 334 0.76 16.47 -13.78
CA LEU A 334 -0.46 15.66 -13.62
C LEU A 334 -1.65 16.26 -14.37
N LEU A 335 -1.78 17.59 -14.40
CA LEU A 335 -2.83 18.27 -15.17
C LEU A 335 -2.61 18.14 -16.69
N GLY A 336 -1.36 18.22 -17.15
CA GLY A 336 -1.02 17.88 -18.53
C GLY A 336 -1.38 16.44 -18.87
N TYR A 337 -0.99 15.49 -18.01
CA TYR A 337 -1.33 14.08 -18.16
C TYR A 337 -2.84 13.82 -18.18
N LEU A 338 -3.60 14.50 -17.30
CA LEU A 338 -5.07 14.44 -17.31
C LEU A 338 -5.66 14.90 -18.65
N THR A 339 -5.09 15.95 -19.23
CA THR A 339 -5.56 16.50 -20.51
C THR A 339 -5.34 15.48 -21.63
N ASP A 340 -4.16 14.85 -21.69
CA ASP A 340 -3.85 13.79 -22.63
C ASP A 340 -4.79 12.58 -22.46
N LEU A 341 -5.05 12.16 -21.21
CA LEU A 341 -5.99 11.09 -20.90
C LEU A 341 -7.42 11.41 -21.37
N GLN A 342 -7.87 12.65 -21.16
CA GLN A 342 -9.20 13.10 -21.57
C GLN A 342 -9.36 13.07 -23.09
N GLU A 343 -8.35 13.51 -23.84
CA GLU A 343 -8.37 13.42 -25.30
C GLU A 343 -8.40 11.98 -25.79
N GLN A 344 -7.58 11.10 -25.21
CA GLN A 344 -7.55 9.67 -25.57
C GLN A 344 -8.89 9.00 -25.27
N ALA A 345 -9.46 9.26 -24.09
CA ALA A 345 -10.77 8.74 -23.70
C ALA A 345 -11.88 9.23 -24.63
N ALA A 346 -11.87 10.51 -25.04
CA ALA A 346 -12.85 11.07 -25.96
C ALA A 346 -12.76 10.43 -27.35
N ARG A 347 -11.54 10.22 -27.88
CA ARG A 347 -11.33 9.53 -29.16
C ARG A 347 -11.81 8.08 -29.09
N PHE A 348 -11.45 7.37 -28.03
CA PHE A 348 -11.88 5.98 -27.84
C PHE A 348 -13.40 5.87 -27.68
N ALA A 349 -14.02 6.78 -26.91
CA ALA A 349 -15.47 6.85 -26.75
C ALA A 349 -16.19 7.04 -28.11
N GLN A 350 -15.67 7.91 -28.98
CA GLN A 350 -16.20 8.10 -30.34
C GLN A 350 -16.06 6.83 -31.19
N GLU A 351 -14.91 6.14 -31.11
CA GLU A 351 -14.66 4.90 -31.85
C GLU A 351 -15.63 3.78 -31.46
N ILE A 352 -16.00 3.70 -30.18
CA ILE A 352 -16.97 2.71 -29.65
C ILE A 352 -18.42 3.22 -29.67
N GLY A 353 -18.69 4.36 -30.32
CA GLY A 353 -20.05 4.90 -30.53
C GLY A 353 -20.72 5.53 -29.29
N LEU A 354 -19.97 5.84 -28.24
CA LEU A 354 -20.47 6.53 -27.05
C LEU A 354 -20.54 8.05 -27.28
N ARG A 355 -21.72 8.64 -27.05
CA ARG A 355 -21.94 10.09 -27.16
C ARG A 355 -21.25 10.89 -26.06
N SER A 356 -21.11 10.31 -24.86
CA SER A 356 -20.43 10.93 -23.71
C SER A 356 -19.86 9.84 -22.81
N ALA A 357 -18.66 10.09 -22.29
CA ALA A 357 -17.95 9.21 -21.36
C ALA A 357 -17.97 9.73 -19.90
N MET A 358 -18.56 10.90 -19.65
CA MET A 358 -18.52 11.50 -18.31
C MET A 358 -19.27 10.65 -17.27
N ASN A 359 -18.63 10.37 -16.14
CA ASN A 359 -19.21 9.59 -15.02
C ASN A 359 -19.77 8.23 -15.48
N LEU A 360 -19.05 7.58 -16.40
CA LEU A 360 -19.51 6.35 -17.04
C LEU A 360 -19.67 5.20 -16.03
N ALA A 361 -18.89 5.16 -14.94
CA ALA A 361 -19.10 4.20 -13.86
C ALA A 361 -20.55 4.22 -13.33
N GLN A 362 -21.09 5.40 -13.05
CA GLN A 362 -22.46 5.60 -12.55
C GLN A 362 -23.53 5.38 -13.62
N GLN A 363 -23.16 5.45 -14.91
CA GLN A 363 -24.05 5.07 -16.01
C GLN A 363 -24.08 3.55 -16.24
N LEU A 364 -22.96 2.86 -16.02
CA LEU A 364 -22.84 1.41 -16.13
C LEU A 364 -23.48 0.66 -14.97
N ALA A 365 -23.60 1.29 -13.81
CA ALA A 365 -24.29 0.73 -12.66
C ALA A 365 -25.09 1.81 -11.93
N HIS A 366 -26.41 1.75 -12.05
CA HIS A 366 -27.31 2.69 -11.40
C HIS A 366 -27.47 2.31 -9.92
N VAL A 367 -27.21 3.25 -9.04
CA VAL A 367 -27.37 3.12 -7.58
C VAL A 367 -28.58 3.95 -7.16
N ASP A 368 -29.48 3.36 -6.37
CA ASP A 368 -30.71 4.03 -5.90
C ASP A 368 -30.47 5.03 -4.76
N GLU A 369 -29.50 4.75 -3.90
CA GLU A 369 -29.10 5.61 -2.77
C GLU A 369 -27.98 6.59 -3.17
N PRO A 370 -28.25 7.91 -3.25
CA PRO A 370 -27.27 8.90 -3.73
C PRO A 370 -26.02 9.05 -2.85
N ARG A 371 -26.09 8.64 -1.57
CA ARG A 371 -24.94 8.65 -0.65
C ARG A 371 -23.98 7.49 -0.90
N PHE A 372 -24.40 6.44 -1.62
CA PHE A 372 -23.50 5.36 -1.99
C PHE A 372 -22.76 5.72 -3.28
N ARG A 373 -21.46 6.00 -3.15
CA ARG A 373 -20.60 6.39 -4.27
C ARG A 373 -19.83 5.19 -4.78
N LEU A 374 -20.03 4.88 -6.06
CA LEU A 374 -19.12 3.97 -6.77
C LEU A 374 -17.74 4.63 -6.89
N SER A 375 -16.71 3.90 -6.48
CA SER A 375 -15.30 4.26 -6.61
C SER A 375 -14.61 3.49 -7.73
N ALA A 376 -15.22 2.42 -8.25
CA ALA A 376 -14.72 1.70 -9.42
C ALA A 376 -15.83 0.95 -10.17
N CYS A 377 -15.70 0.95 -11.50
CA CYS A 377 -16.31 -0.04 -12.39
C CYS A 377 -15.23 -0.47 -13.38
N LYS A 378 -14.70 -1.69 -13.20
CA LYS A 378 -13.50 -2.18 -13.89
C LYS A 378 -13.65 -3.64 -14.33
N LEU A 379 -12.78 -4.09 -15.21
CA LEU A 379 -12.57 -5.53 -15.46
C LEU A 379 -11.75 -6.14 -14.31
N PRO A 380 -11.92 -7.43 -13.98
CA PRO A 380 -11.08 -8.11 -12.99
C PRO A 380 -9.58 -8.03 -13.32
N ASP A 381 -8.73 -7.95 -12.29
CA ASP A 381 -7.27 -7.97 -12.48
C ASP A 381 -6.76 -9.37 -12.87
N ASP A 382 -7.43 -10.42 -12.41
CA ASP A 382 -7.20 -11.79 -12.85
C ASP A 382 -7.75 -11.96 -14.29
N PRO A 383 -6.89 -12.15 -15.30
CA PRO A 383 -7.33 -12.25 -16.70
C PRO A 383 -8.15 -13.52 -16.98
N MET A 384 -8.15 -14.49 -16.06
CA MET A 384 -8.97 -15.70 -16.16
C MET A 384 -10.41 -15.47 -15.71
N ARG A 385 -10.70 -14.35 -15.04
CA ARG A 385 -12.05 -14.00 -14.60
C ARG A 385 -12.75 -13.10 -15.61
N SER A 386 -13.95 -13.49 -16.00
CA SER A 386 -14.86 -12.68 -16.80
C SER A 386 -15.70 -11.76 -15.90
N GLY A 387 -16.48 -10.89 -16.53
CA GLY A 387 -17.43 -10.03 -15.84
C GLY A 387 -16.83 -8.67 -15.43
N VAL A 388 -17.36 -8.10 -14.35
CA VAL A 388 -17.08 -6.73 -13.93
C VAL A 388 -16.93 -6.67 -12.41
N ILE A 389 -15.99 -5.85 -11.95
CA ILE A 389 -15.85 -5.48 -10.55
C ILE A 389 -16.51 -4.12 -10.34
N LEU A 390 -17.42 -4.06 -9.37
CA LEU A 390 -17.97 -2.81 -8.85
C LEU A 390 -17.44 -2.58 -7.44
N ARG A 391 -16.94 -1.37 -7.16
CA ARG A 391 -16.54 -0.97 -5.82
C ARG A 391 -17.21 0.33 -5.44
N GLY A 392 -17.61 0.47 -4.18
CA GLY A 392 -18.20 1.70 -3.70
C GLY A 392 -18.26 1.80 -2.18
N ARG A 393 -18.63 2.99 -1.70
CA ARG A 393 -18.69 3.34 -0.29
C ARG A 393 -19.95 4.10 0.02
N LEU A 394 -20.57 3.82 1.17
CA LEU A 394 -21.65 4.67 1.70
C LEU A 394 -21.04 5.90 2.40
N GLU A 395 -21.19 7.09 1.83
CA GLU A 395 -20.76 8.36 2.44
C GLU A 395 -21.79 8.84 3.48
N SER A 396 -22.03 8.03 4.52
CA SER A 396 -22.98 8.33 5.58
C SER A 396 -22.58 7.70 6.91
N ASP A 397 -22.97 8.35 8.01
CA ASP A 397 -22.82 7.85 9.39
C ASP A 397 -23.93 6.88 9.80
N GLN A 398 -24.90 6.65 8.91
CA GLN A 398 -26.00 5.71 9.10
C GLN A 398 -25.98 4.70 7.96
N GLY A 399 -26.22 3.43 8.29
CA GLY A 399 -26.34 2.39 7.29
C GLY A 399 -27.62 2.54 6.46
N ALA A 400 -27.63 1.97 5.27
CA ALA A 400 -28.75 2.07 4.33
C ALA A 400 -28.87 0.80 3.49
N TRP A 401 -30.10 0.46 3.10
CA TRP A 401 -30.32 -0.52 2.04
C TRP A 401 -29.99 0.11 0.69
N ILE A 402 -29.17 -0.59 -0.08
CA ILE A 402 -28.72 -0.15 -1.40
C ILE A 402 -29.21 -1.17 -2.44
N ALA A 403 -29.73 -0.67 -3.56
CA ALA A 403 -29.96 -1.44 -4.77
C ALA A 403 -29.04 -0.92 -5.88
N ILE A 404 -28.32 -1.86 -6.52
CA ILE A 404 -27.48 -1.54 -7.67
C ILE A 404 -28.01 -2.32 -8.87
N ARG A 405 -28.32 -1.60 -9.95
CA ARG A 405 -28.77 -2.15 -11.22
C ARG A 405 -27.70 -1.93 -12.30
N PRO A 406 -26.95 -2.96 -12.70
CA PRO A 406 -25.98 -2.86 -13.79
C PRO A 406 -26.68 -2.62 -15.14
N LEU A 407 -25.99 -1.98 -16.08
CA LEU A 407 -26.49 -1.70 -17.42
C LEU A 407 -26.78 -2.99 -18.21
N ARG A 408 -25.90 -3.98 -18.04
CA ARG A 408 -26.08 -5.35 -18.55
C ARG A 408 -26.45 -6.25 -17.36
N ARG A 409 -27.37 -7.19 -17.59
CA ARG A 409 -27.67 -8.24 -16.61
C ARG A 409 -26.52 -9.25 -16.51
N PHE A 410 -26.20 -9.64 -15.28
CA PHE A 410 -25.29 -10.72 -14.93
C PHE A 410 -26.05 -11.81 -14.17
N ALA A 411 -25.67 -13.08 -14.34
CA ALA A 411 -26.32 -14.19 -13.63
C ALA A 411 -25.93 -14.24 -12.14
N CYS A 412 -24.69 -13.84 -11.83
CA CYS A 412 -24.10 -13.95 -10.52
C CYS A 412 -23.62 -12.58 -9.99
N CYS A 413 -23.73 -12.38 -8.69
CA CYS A 413 -23.10 -11.28 -7.96
C CYS A 413 -22.50 -11.82 -6.66
N GLU A 414 -21.20 -11.61 -6.48
CA GLU A 414 -20.47 -12.05 -5.28
C GLU A 414 -19.85 -10.85 -4.58
N SER A 415 -19.96 -10.79 -3.26
CA SER A 415 -19.09 -9.95 -2.46
C SER A 415 -17.69 -10.56 -2.42
N ILE A 416 -16.68 -9.75 -2.65
CA ILE A 416 -15.27 -10.16 -2.66
C ILE A 416 -14.44 -9.20 -1.80
N SER A 417 -13.21 -9.58 -1.47
CA SER A 417 -12.30 -8.70 -0.74
C SER A 417 -11.84 -7.51 -1.59
N LEU A 418 -11.22 -6.51 -0.97
CA LEU A 418 -10.63 -5.38 -1.71
C LEU A 418 -9.44 -5.84 -2.59
N ALA A 419 -8.81 -6.96 -2.25
CA ALA A 419 -7.81 -7.65 -3.06
C ALA A 419 -8.42 -8.57 -4.15
N GLU A 420 -9.73 -8.46 -4.40
CA GLU A 420 -10.47 -9.25 -5.39
C GLU A 420 -10.46 -10.78 -5.12
N ALA A 421 -10.17 -11.19 -3.89
CA ALA A 421 -10.28 -12.59 -3.49
C ALA A 421 -11.75 -12.95 -3.19
N PRO A 422 -12.26 -14.11 -3.66
CA PRO A 422 -13.60 -14.56 -3.34
C PRO A 422 -13.81 -14.64 -1.83
N SER A 423 -14.91 -14.07 -1.33
CA SER A 423 -15.27 -14.15 0.10
C SER A 423 -16.28 -15.29 0.39
N GLY A 424 -16.86 -15.88 -0.66
CA GLY A 424 -17.96 -16.85 -0.56
C GLY A 424 -19.35 -16.21 -0.38
N GLY A 425 -19.45 -14.88 -0.28
CA GLY A 425 -20.71 -14.17 -0.12
C GLY A 425 -21.45 -13.95 -1.45
N ALA A 426 -22.27 -14.89 -1.89
CA ALA A 426 -23.15 -14.68 -3.04
C ALA A 426 -24.37 -13.81 -2.67
N LEU A 427 -24.72 -12.86 -3.52
CA LEU A 427 -25.91 -12.02 -3.38
C LEU A 427 -27.01 -12.49 -4.32
N ALA A 428 -28.26 -12.39 -3.87
CA ALA A 428 -29.41 -12.64 -4.71
C ALA A 428 -29.52 -11.56 -5.80
N VAL A 429 -29.66 -12.00 -7.05
CA VAL A 429 -29.83 -11.15 -8.23
C VAL A 429 -31.25 -11.30 -8.74
N ALA A 430 -31.96 -10.18 -8.89
CA ALA A 430 -33.31 -10.14 -9.44
C ALA A 430 -33.32 -10.36 -10.98
N GLU A 431 -34.51 -10.57 -11.55
CA GLU A 431 -34.66 -10.82 -13.00
C GLU A 431 -34.11 -9.68 -13.88
N ASP A 432 -34.15 -8.45 -13.39
CA ASP A 432 -33.62 -7.26 -14.08
C ASP A 432 -32.10 -7.05 -13.86
N GLY A 433 -31.44 -7.98 -13.16
CA GLY A 433 -30.02 -7.90 -12.79
C GLY A 433 -29.75 -7.08 -11.52
N THR A 434 -30.77 -6.50 -10.89
CA THR A 434 -30.60 -5.71 -9.66
C THR A 434 -30.23 -6.62 -8.49
N PHE A 435 -29.22 -6.22 -7.72
CA PHE A 435 -28.89 -6.86 -6.44
C PHE A 435 -29.03 -5.83 -5.31
N ARG A 436 -29.36 -6.33 -4.11
CA ARG A 436 -29.60 -5.51 -2.91
C ARG A 436 -28.75 -5.98 -1.74
N PHE A 437 -28.28 -5.04 -0.95
CA PHE A 437 -27.52 -5.31 0.27
C PHE A 437 -27.72 -4.18 1.28
N TYR A 438 -27.48 -4.49 2.56
CA TYR A 438 -27.38 -3.47 3.59
C TYR A 438 -25.94 -2.97 3.65
N ALA A 439 -25.74 -1.68 3.42
CA ALA A 439 -24.46 -1.02 3.53
C ALA A 439 -24.29 -0.41 4.93
N GLU A 440 -23.25 -0.83 5.64
CA GLU A 440 -22.81 -0.27 6.90
C GLU A 440 -22.24 1.15 6.70
N PRO A 441 -22.30 2.02 7.72
CA PRO A 441 -21.75 3.36 7.66
C PRO A 441 -20.30 3.36 7.18
N ARG A 442 -20.00 4.13 6.12
CA ARG A 442 -18.64 4.33 5.62
C ARG A 442 -17.89 3.05 5.25
N TYR A 443 -18.54 1.90 5.11
CA TYR A 443 -17.85 0.68 4.71
C TYR A 443 -17.66 0.63 3.18
N LEU A 444 -16.44 0.31 2.73
CA LEU A 444 -16.12 0.01 1.32
C LEU A 444 -16.53 -1.42 0.95
N TYR A 445 -17.32 -1.55 -0.11
CA TYR A 445 -17.78 -2.83 -0.65
C TYR A 445 -17.20 -3.10 -2.02
N THR A 446 -16.79 -4.35 -2.29
CA THR A 446 -16.40 -4.81 -3.63
C THR A 446 -17.29 -5.98 -4.04
N PHE A 447 -17.80 -5.91 -5.26
CA PHE A 447 -18.67 -6.91 -5.86
C PHE A 447 -18.08 -7.39 -7.18
N TRP A 448 -18.17 -8.68 -7.44
CA TRP A 448 -17.87 -9.31 -8.72
C TRP A 448 -19.16 -9.77 -9.37
N LEU A 449 -19.46 -9.21 -10.54
CA LEU A 449 -20.63 -9.54 -11.35
C LEU A 449 -20.18 -10.36 -12.55
N HIS A 450 -20.74 -11.56 -12.73
CA HIS A 450 -20.32 -12.50 -13.79
C HIS A 450 -21.47 -13.42 -14.23
N ASP A 451 -21.21 -14.24 -15.25
CA ASP A 451 -22.20 -15.15 -15.85
C ASP A 451 -21.82 -16.62 -15.64
#